data_AF-Q0ACI1-F1
#
_entry.id   AF-Q0ACI1-F1
#
_cell.length_a   1.000
_cell.length_b   1.000
_cell.length_c   1.000
_cell.angle_alpha   90.00
_cell.angle_beta   90.00
_cell.angle_gamma   90.00
#
_symmetry.space_group_name_H-M   'P 1'
#
loop_
_entity.id
_entity.type
_entity.pdbx_description
1 polymer ?
#
loop_
_entity_poly.entity_id
_entity_poly.type
_entity_poly.pdbx_seq_one_letter_code
_entity_poly.pdbx_strand_id
1 'polypeptide(L)'
;MREWIRQYVERIVMDAISEEVYQELDPGTLSEISVQVSLFVTNILLSVAGGLVVAVVAYALVSRHQAKSAQVTREIERQRLLHDLEADHSRISSEASVWFPEGRERFHGNRAYSFVVAMTREVCWLAPDTIRYDWSRGKRHVAVSEDGVLVDSATLHEALFWFRRLHRAFRAGLLYRSDLYDLWRQILPFTTDRRYDFLVAYFGGQARRGDEDVLAVRAVATEVIRYCQSKGKQVPLDYLSGRVDDAFVQSLPRKLMAHFST
;
A
#
# COMPACT_ATOMS: atom_id res chain seq x y z
N MET A 1 34.04 -4.32 -44.90
CA MET A 1 34.60 -3.90 -43.59
C MET A 1 36.11 -4.07 -43.55
N ARG A 2 36.69 -5.24 -43.92
CA ARG A 2 38.15 -5.43 -44.04
C ARG A 2 38.85 -4.46 -45.00
N GLU A 3 38.32 -4.25 -46.21
CA GLU A 3 38.92 -3.34 -47.21
C GLU A 3 39.01 -1.88 -46.74
N TRP A 4 37.98 -1.42 -46.03
CA TRP A 4 37.92 -0.05 -45.51
C TRP A 4 38.90 0.17 -44.35
N ILE A 5 39.05 -0.82 -43.46
CA ILE A 5 40.03 -0.78 -42.36
C ILE A 5 41.45 -0.78 -42.93
N ARG A 6 41.72 -1.60 -43.96
CA ARG A 6 43.02 -1.64 -44.65
C ARG A 6 43.39 -0.28 -45.24
N GLN A 7 42.48 0.35 -45.99
CA GLN A 7 42.69 1.67 -46.59
C GLN A 7 42.88 2.77 -45.52
N TYR A 8 42.18 2.69 -44.40
CA TYR A 8 42.31 3.64 -43.29
C TYR A 8 43.65 3.51 -42.56
N VAL A 9 44.10 2.27 -42.33
CA VAL A 9 45.41 1.97 -41.74
C VAL A 9 46.55 2.38 -42.67
N GLU A 10 46.44 2.10 -43.97
CA GLU A 10 47.41 2.58 -44.97
C GLU A 10 47.54 4.11 -44.93
N ARG A 11 46.43 4.83 -44.77
CA ARG A 11 46.45 6.30 -44.62
C ARG A 11 47.16 6.78 -43.36
N ILE A 12 46.90 6.15 -42.22
CA ILE A 12 47.54 6.51 -40.93
C ILE A 12 49.04 6.19 -40.94
N VAL A 13 49.42 5.06 -41.55
CA VAL A 13 50.82 4.65 -41.69
C VAL A 13 51.56 5.63 -42.62
N MET A 14 50.91 6.08 -43.69
CA MET A 14 51.45 7.11 -44.60
C MET A 14 51.63 8.48 -43.92
N ASP A 15 50.72 8.86 -43.04
CA ASP A 15 50.81 10.14 -42.30
C ASP A 15 51.83 10.10 -41.14
N ALA A 16 52.20 8.91 -40.65
CA ALA A 16 53.08 8.72 -39.49
C ALA A 16 54.54 8.41 -39.83
N ILE A 17 54.84 7.98 -41.06
CA ILE A 17 56.19 7.68 -41.54
C ILE A 17 56.77 8.95 -42.20
N SER A 18 57.97 9.38 -41.81
CA SER A 18 58.65 10.50 -42.49
C SER A 18 58.98 10.13 -43.94
N GLU A 19 58.90 11.09 -44.86
CA GLU A 19 59.15 10.91 -46.31
C GLU A 19 60.46 10.15 -46.62
N GLU A 20 61.48 10.29 -45.74
CA GLU A 20 62.79 9.65 -45.87
C GLU A 20 62.75 8.13 -45.66
N VAL A 21 61.93 7.64 -44.73
CA VAL A 21 61.81 6.20 -44.42
C VAL A 21 60.98 5.47 -45.48
N TYR A 22 60.06 6.20 -46.13
CA TYR A 22 59.19 5.66 -47.17
C TYR A 22 59.95 5.27 -48.45
N GLN A 23 61.05 5.96 -48.76
CA GLN A 23 61.86 5.66 -49.95
C GLN A 23 62.79 4.44 -49.78
N GLU A 24 63.05 4.00 -48.55
CA GLU A 24 63.90 2.84 -48.25
C GLU A 24 63.11 1.53 -48.07
N LEU A 25 61.77 1.59 -48.02
CA LEU A 25 60.90 0.45 -47.78
C LEU A 25 60.41 -0.18 -49.09
N ASP A 26 60.75 -1.46 -49.29
CA ASP A 26 60.27 -2.26 -50.43
C ASP A 26 58.72 -2.40 -50.38
N PRO A 27 57.99 -2.39 -51.52
CA PRO A 27 56.53 -2.46 -51.54
C PRO A 27 55.96 -3.72 -50.85
N GLY A 28 56.74 -4.80 -50.80
CA GLY A 28 56.41 -6.03 -50.07
C GLY A 28 56.32 -5.82 -48.56
N THR A 29 57.30 -5.13 -47.96
CA THR A 29 57.37 -4.86 -46.51
C THR A 29 56.28 -3.88 -46.05
N LEU A 30 55.95 -2.87 -46.86
CA LEU A 30 54.81 -1.97 -46.61
C LEU A 30 53.48 -2.73 -46.54
N SER A 31 53.28 -3.71 -47.43
CA SER A 31 52.07 -4.54 -47.43
C SER A 31 51.97 -5.44 -46.19
N GLU A 32 53.10 -5.96 -45.72
CA GLU A 32 53.17 -6.87 -44.57
C GLU A 32 52.90 -6.12 -43.25
N ILE A 33 53.44 -4.90 -43.11
CA ILE A 33 53.17 -4.00 -41.98
C ILE A 33 51.69 -3.59 -41.96
N SER A 34 51.12 -3.23 -43.11
CA SER A 34 49.69 -2.88 -43.23
C SER A 34 48.79 -4.05 -42.79
N VAL A 35 49.11 -5.29 -43.19
CA VAL A 35 48.35 -6.48 -42.79
C VAL A 35 48.48 -6.75 -41.28
N GLN A 36 49.68 -6.65 -40.70
CA GLN A 36 49.88 -6.84 -39.26
C GLN A 36 49.13 -5.80 -38.42
N VAL A 37 49.20 -4.52 -38.80
CA VAL A 37 48.48 -3.44 -38.12
C VAL A 37 46.97 -3.61 -38.27
N SER A 38 46.49 -3.98 -39.46
CA SER A 38 45.07 -4.27 -39.68
C SER A 38 44.58 -5.44 -38.81
N LEU A 39 45.37 -6.51 -38.67
CA LEU A 39 45.03 -7.64 -37.80
C LEU A 39 45.01 -7.24 -36.32
N PHE A 40 45.99 -6.45 -35.88
CA PHE A 40 46.06 -5.94 -34.52
C PHE A 40 44.85 -5.05 -34.17
N VAL A 41 44.52 -4.09 -35.03
CA VAL A 41 43.35 -3.21 -34.87
C VAL A 41 42.05 -4.02 -34.87
N THR A 42 41.94 -5.02 -35.75
CA THR A 42 40.75 -5.89 -35.79
C THR A 42 40.60 -6.71 -34.51
N ASN A 43 41.70 -7.23 -33.96
CA ASN A 43 41.69 -7.98 -32.70
C ASN A 43 41.33 -7.10 -31.50
N ILE A 44 41.83 -5.86 -31.44
CA ILE A 44 41.43 -4.89 -30.41
C ILE A 44 39.93 -4.59 -30.53
N LEU A 45 39.45 -4.26 -31.73
CA LEU A 45 38.04 -3.96 -31.96
C LEU A 45 37.14 -5.15 -31.61
N LEU A 46 37.55 -6.38 -31.96
CA LEU A 46 36.84 -7.61 -31.62
C LEU A 46 36.82 -7.84 -30.10
N SER A 47 37.93 -7.57 -29.41
CA SER A 47 38.03 -7.71 -27.95
C SER A 47 37.16 -6.69 -27.23
N VAL A 48 37.16 -5.43 -27.69
CA VAL A 48 36.29 -4.37 -27.16
C VAL A 48 34.82 -4.68 -27.41
N ALA A 49 34.47 -5.12 -28.63
CA ALA A 49 33.11 -5.54 -28.96
C ALA A 49 32.66 -6.74 -28.11
N GLY A 50 33.51 -7.75 -27.94
CA GLY A 50 33.25 -8.89 -27.07
C GLY A 50 33.03 -8.48 -25.61
N GLY A 51 33.88 -7.58 -25.09
CA GLY A 51 33.73 -7.00 -23.75
C GLY A 51 32.42 -6.24 -23.57
N LEU A 52 32.02 -5.45 -24.58
CA LEU A 52 30.74 -4.73 -24.59
C LEU A 52 29.54 -5.68 -24.57
N VAL A 53 29.56 -6.74 -25.36
CA VAL A 53 28.49 -7.75 -25.37
C VAL A 53 28.37 -8.41 -24.00
N VAL A 54 29.49 -8.82 -23.40
CA VAL A 54 29.50 -9.43 -22.05
C VAL A 54 28.96 -8.44 -21.01
N ALA A 55 29.36 -7.17 -21.07
CA ALA A 55 28.88 -6.13 -20.17
C ALA A 55 27.36 -5.91 -20.28
N VAL A 56 26.83 -5.85 -21.51
CA VAL A 56 25.39 -5.70 -21.76
C VAL A 56 24.61 -6.91 -21.25
N VAL A 57 25.11 -8.13 -21.48
CA VAL A 57 24.48 -9.36 -20.98
C VAL A 57 24.50 -9.41 -19.45
N ALA A 58 25.63 -9.07 -18.82
CA ALA A 58 25.74 -9.00 -17.37
C ALA A 58 24.77 -7.98 -16.77
N TYR A 59 24.69 -6.78 -17.35
CA TYR A 59 23.73 -5.75 -16.95
C TYR A 59 22.27 -6.23 -17.08
N ALA A 60 21.93 -6.90 -18.19
CA ALA A 60 20.60 -7.45 -18.40
C ALA A 60 20.23 -8.54 -17.37
N LEU A 61 21.20 -9.40 -16.99
CA LEU A 61 20.99 -10.42 -15.97
C LEU A 61 20.83 -9.82 -14.56
N VAL A 62 21.70 -8.87 -14.20
CA VAL A 62 21.66 -8.20 -12.90
C VAL A 62 20.39 -7.38 -12.74
N SER A 63 19.99 -6.61 -13.75
CA SER A 63 18.76 -5.81 -13.70
C SER A 63 17.50 -6.67 -13.57
N ARG A 64 17.43 -7.80 -14.29
CA ARG A 64 16.34 -8.78 -14.13
C ARG A 64 16.31 -9.40 -12.74
N HIS A 65 17.47 -9.76 -12.20
CA HIS A 65 17.57 -10.32 -10.86
C HIS A 65 17.17 -9.30 -9.78
N GLN A 66 17.61 -8.05 -9.92
CA GLN A 66 17.23 -6.94 -9.03
C GLN A 66 15.73 -6.68 -9.08
N ALA A 67 15.11 -6.66 -10.27
CA ALA A 67 13.67 -6.48 -10.42
C ALA A 67 12.88 -7.60 -9.72
N LYS A 68 13.30 -8.87 -9.92
CA LYS A 68 12.66 -10.02 -9.28
C LYS A 68 12.84 -9.98 -7.76
N SER A 69 14.05 -9.68 -7.29
CA SER A 69 14.34 -9.56 -5.84
C SER A 69 13.52 -8.44 -5.20
N ALA A 70 13.45 -7.26 -5.85
CA ALA A 70 12.63 -6.15 -5.38
C ALA A 70 11.13 -6.51 -5.31
N GLN A 71 10.62 -7.30 -6.26
CA GLN A 71 9.24 -7.78 -6.22
C GLN A 71 9.00 -8.73 -5.05
N VAL A 72 9.91 -9.66 -4.79
CA VAL A 72 9.82 -10.60 -3.67
C VAL A 72 9.88 -9.85 -2.33
N THR A 73 10.80 -8.89 -2.19
CA THR A 73 10.90 -8.06 -0.98
C THR A 73 9.61 -7.28 -0.72
N ARG A 74 9.04 -6.64 -1.75
CA ARG A 74 7.75 -5.93 -1.62
C ARG A 74 6.62 -6.87 -1.21
N GLU A 75 6.60 -8.09 -1.74
CA GLU A 75 5.58 -9.08 -1.38
C GLU A 75 5.71 -9.53 0.08
N ILE A 76 6.94 -9.75 0.57
CA ILE A 76 7.21 -10.08 1.97
C ILE A 76 6.79 -8.91 2.88
N GLU A 77 7.14 -7.67 2.51
CA GLU A 77 6.74 -6.47 3.24
C GLU A 77 5.22 -6.31 3.30
N ARG A 78 4.51 -6.57 2.19
CA ARG A 78 3.04 -6.56 2.11
C ARG A 78 2.43 -7.58 3.06
N GLN A 79 2.90 -8.83 3.03
CA GLN A 79 2.39 -9.89 3.90
C GLN A 79 2.67 -9.61 5.37
N ARG A 80 3.87 -9.12 5.70
CA ARG A 80 4.22 -8.71 7.05
C ARG A 80 3.33 -7.57 7.55
N LEU A 81 3.10 -6.56 6.72
CA LEU A 81 2.23 -5.45 7.06
C LEU A 81 0.79 -5.90 7.29
N LEU A 82 0.28 -6.82 6.45
CA LEU A 82 -1.06 -7.37 6.61
C LEU A 82 -1.17 -8.16 7.93
N HIS A 83 -0.19 -9.00 8.23
CA HIS A 83 -0.12 -9.74 9.49
C HIS A 83 -0.11 -8.81 10.71
N ASP A 84 0.71 -7.76 10.69
CA ASP A 84 0.77 -6.76 11.76
C ASP A 84 -0.58 -6.04 11.93
N LEU A 85 -1.26 -5.70 10.83
CA LEU A 85 -2.57 -5.05 10.87
C LEU A 85 -3.65 -5.97 11.44
N GLU A 86 -3.64 -7.26 11.11
CA GLU A 86 -4.55 -8.24 11.70
C GLU A 86 -4.30 -8.44 13.19
N ALA A 87 -3.02 -8.52 13.59
CA ALA A 87 -2.63 -8.64 14.99
C ALA A 87 -3.06 -7.41 15.80
N ASP A 88 -2.83 -6.20 15.28
CA ASP A 88 -3.26 -4.95 15.89
C ASP A 88 -4.78 -4.91 16.08
N HIS A 89 -5.55 -5.24 15.03
CA HIS A 89 -7.01 -5.24 15.12
C HIS A 89 -7.52 -6.30 16.10
N SER A 90 -6.92 -7.50 16.10
CA SER A 90 -7.26 -8.56 17.04
C SER A 90 -7.06 -8.11 18.48
N ARG A 91 -5.92 -7.48 18.77
CA ARG A 91 -5.63 -6.87 20.07
C ARG A 91 -6.69 -5.85 20.46
N ILE A 92 -6.94 -4.85 19.59
CA ILE A 92 -7.95 -3.79 19.83
C ILE A 92 -9.33 -4.41 20.09
N SER A 93 -9.73 -5.39 19.28
CA SER A 93 -11.03 -6.06 19.37
C SER A 93 -11.21 -6.85 20.67
N SER A 94 -10.13 -7.42 21.18
CA SER A 94 -10.13 -8.23 22.41
C SER A 94 -10.01 -7.40 23.69
N GLU A 95 -9.62 -6.13 23.59
CA GLU A 95 -9.43 -5.23 24.74
C GLU A 95 -10.73 -5.07 25.53
N ALA A 96 -10.66 -5.31 26.84
CA ALA A 96 -11.78 -5.12 27.77
C ALA A 96 -12.07 -3.63 27.97
N SER A 97 -12.94 -3.10 27.10
CA SER A 97 -13.17 -1.66 26.90
C SER A 97 -14.64 -1.27 26.88
N VAL A 98 -15.56 -2.25 26.87
CA VAL A 98 -17.00 -2.01 26.79
C VAL A 98 -17.65 -2.30 28.14
N TRP A 99 -18.56 -1.43 28.56
CA TRP A 99 -19.26 -1.55 29.83
C TRP A 99 -20.75 -1.25 29.67
N PHE A 100 -21.57 -1.97 30.43
CA PHE A 100 -23.04 -1.87 30.42
C PHE A 100 -23.54 -1.50 31.82
N PRO A 101 -23.49 -0.23 32.25
CA PRO A 101 -23.73 0.18 33.63
C PRO A 101 -25.06 -0.31 34.21
N GLU A 102 -26.14 -0.23 33.43
CA GLU A 102 -27.49 -0.64 33.85
C GLU A 102 -27.71 -2.16 33.78
N GLY A 103 -26.76 -2.90 33.20
CA GLY A 103 -26.91 -4.31 32.91
C GLY A 103 -27.92 -4.59 31.79
N ARG A 104 -27.80 -5.76 31.17
CA ARG A 104 -28.72 -6.30 30.16
C ARG A 104 -28.85 -7.80 30.40
N GLU A 105 -29.87 -8.43 29.82
CA GLU A 105 -30.11 -9.87 29.94
C GLU A 105 -28.85 -10.72 29.65
N ARG A 106 -28.02 -10.29 28.69
CA ARG A 106 -26.75 -10.95 28.31
C ARG A 106 -25.49 -10.31 28.91
N PHE A 107 -25.57 -9.11 29.48
CA PHE A 107 -24.41 -8.34 29.92
C PHE A 107 -24.54 -7.84 31.36
N HIS A 108 -23.60 -8.21 32.20
CA HIS A 108 -23.58 -7.80 33.60
C HIS A 108 -22.91 -6.44 33.77
N GLY A 109 -23.56 -5.52 34.46
CA GLY A 109 -23.05 -4.18 34.73
C GLY A 109 -21.85 -4.09 35.68
N ASN A 110 -21.31 -5.21 36.15
CA ASN A 110 -20.04 -5.22 36.90
C ASN A 110 -18.86 -5.79 36.10
N ARG A 111 -19.04 -6.14 34.83
CA ARG A 111 -17.98 -6.71 33.99
C ARG A 111 -17.63 -5.79 32.82
N ALA A 112 -16.34 -5.74 32.50
CA ALA A 112 -15.86 -5.15 31.26
C ALA A 112 -15.86 -6.24 30.18
N TYR A 113 -16.25 -5.87 28.97
CA TYR A 113 -16.38 -6.74 27.80
C TYR A 113 -15.42 -6.29 26.70
N SER A 114 -15.09 -7.20 25.80
CA SER A 114 -14.21 -6.94 24.68
C SER A 114 -14.81 -5.90 23.73
N PHE A 115 -13.97 -5.10 23.09
CA PHE A 115 -14.39 -4.05 22.15
C PHE A 115 -15.29 -4.56 21.03
N VAL A 116 -15.04 -5.79 20.55
CA VAL A 116 -15.86 -6.43 19.52
C VAL A 116 -17.35 -6.50 19.88
N VAL A 117 -17.71 -6.53 21.18
CA VAL A 117 -19.11 -6.52 21.63
C VAL A 117 -19.82 -5.23 21.23
N ALA A 118 -19.14 -4.07 21.31
CA ALA A 118 -19.70 -2.79 20.86
C ALA A 118 -19.90 -2.74 19.33
N MET A 119 -19.23 -3.63 18.59
CA MET A 119 -19.36 -3.75 17.13
C MET A 119 -20.47 -4.73 16.70
N THR A 120 -21.18 -5.34 17.65
CA THR A 120 -22.31 -6.24 17.37
C THR A 120 -23.61 -5.49 17.17
N ARG A 121 -24.61 -6.16 16.58
CA ARG A 121 -25.97 -5.63 16.40
C ARG A 121 -26.72 -5.38 17.70
N GLU A 122 -26.25 -5.92 18.82
CA GLU A 122 -26.89 -5.71 20.13
C GLU A 122 -26.62 -4.30 20.67
N VAL A 123 -25.62 -3.59 20.13
CA VAL A 123 -25.28 -2.22 20.49
C VAL A 123 -25.55 -1.31 19.29
N CYS A 124 -26.68 -0.61 19.31
CA CYS A 124 -26.95 0.50 18.42
C CYS A 124 -26.25 1.74 18.98
N TRP A 125 -25.43 2.41 18.17
CA TRP A 125 -24.75 3.60 18.63
C TRP A 125 -25.67 4.81 18.51
N LEU A 126 -25.42 5.84 19.29
CA LEU A 126 -26.09 7.13 19.18
C LEU A 126 -25.22 8.07 18.33
N ALA A 127 -25.82 9.02 17.60
CA ALA A 127 -25.07 10.13 16.99
C ALA A 127 -25.29 11.37 17.88
N PRO A 128 -24.41 11.62 18.86
CA PRO A 128 -24.65 12.66 19.86
C PRO A 128 -24.40 14.05 19.30
N ASP A 129 -25.27 15.00 19.67
CA ASP A 129 -24.94 16.43 19.56
C ASP A 129 -23.87 16.85 20.58
N THR A 130 -23.84 16.20 21.75
CA THR A 130 -22.87 16.44 22.81
C THR A 130 -22.24 15.14 23.30
N ILE A 131 -20.91 15.05 23.26
CA ILE A 131 -20.18 13.91 23.79
C ILE A 131 -20.22 13.92 25.32
N ARG A 132 -20.70 12.82 25.90
CA ARG A 132 -20.67 12.60 27.36
C ARG A 132 -19.53 11.67 27.73
N TYR A 133 -18.69 12.15 28.65
CA TYR A 133 -17.59 11.38 29.21
C TYR A 133 -17.96 10.87 30.59
N ASP A 134 -17.54 9.64 30.89
CA ASP A 134 -17.59 9.07 32.22
C ASP A 134 -16.19 8.61 32.65
N TRP A 135 -15.86 8.84 33.91
CA TRP A 135 -14.62 8.36 34.51
C TRP A 135 -14.96 7.18 35.41
N SER A 136 -14.73 5.98 34.89
CA SER A 136 -15.02 4.73 35.59
C SER A 136 -13.86 3.77 35.44
N ARG A 137 -13.57 3.03 36.52
CA ARG A 137 -12.52 1.99 36.55
C ARG A 137 -11.12 2.47 36.13
N GLY A 138 -10.79 3.74 36.42
CA GLY A 138 -9.49 4.34 36.10
C GLY A 138 -9.28 4.66 34.62
N LYS A 139 -10.31 4.54 33.78
CA LYS A 139 -10.29 4.86 32.35
C LYS A 139 -11.36 5.90 32.02
N ARG A 140 -11.11 6.68 30.97
CA ARG A 140 -12.10 7.63 30.44
C ARG A 140 -12.96 6.92 29.41
N HIS A 141 -14.24 6.76 29.71
CA HIS A 141 -15.23 6.17 28.82
C HIS A 141 -16.10 7.23 28.16
N VAL A 142 -16.74 6.82 27.07
CA VAL A 142 -17.68 7.63 26.31
C VAL A 142 -18.98 6.85 26.17
N ALA A 143 -20.11 7.53 26.37
CA ALA A 143 -21.41 6.93 26.14
C ALA A 143 -21.66 6.79 24.63
N VAL A 144 -21.80 5.54 24.17
CA VAL A 144 -22.01 5.21 22.76
C VAL A 144 -23.44 4.79 22.46
N SER A 145 -24.25 4.35 23.43
CA SER A 145 -25.68 4.03 23.26
C SER A 145 -26.58 4.85 24.19
N GLU A 146 -27.84 5.06 23.78
CA GLU A 146 -28.86 5.71 24.61
C GLU A 146 -29.09 4.95 25.93
N ASP A 147 -28.95 3.62 25.90
CA ASP A 147 -29.02 2.73 27.08
C ASP A 147 -27.77 2.82 27.99
N GLY A 148 -26.96 3.88 27.85
CA GLY A 148 -25.80 4.12 28.69
C GLY A 148 -24.61 3.19 28.45
N VAL A 149 -24.53 2.49 27.31
CA VAL A 149 -23.34 1.67 26.98
C VAL A 149 -22.12 2.56 26.89
N LEU A 150 -21.06 2.19 27.60
CA LEU A 150 -19.83 2.94 27.71
C LEU A 150 -18.68 2.23 26.99
N VAL A 151 -17.85 2.99 26.26
CA VAL A 151 -16.66 2.48 25.58
C VAL A 151 -15.44 3.30 25.98
N ASP A 152 -14.32 2.63 26.27
CA ASP A 152 -13.04 3.28 26.56
C ASP A 152 -12.62 4.17 25.39
N SER A 153 -12.41 5.45 25.70
CA SER A 153 -11.97 6.44 24.71
C SER A 153 -10.62 6.07 24.10
N ALA A 154 -9.71 5.43 24.84
CA ALA A 154 -8.41 5.03 24.31
C ALA A 154 -8.55 3.99 23.19
N THR A 155 -9.41 2.99 23.39
CA THR A 155 -9.69 1.95 22.39
C THR A 155 -10.30 2.53 21.11
N LEU A 156 -11.18 3.54 21.22
CA LEU A 156 -11.72 4.25 20.04
C LEU A 156 -10.62 4.96 19.24
N HIS A 157 -9.66 5.60 19.92
CA HIS A 157 -8.52 6.24 19.24
C HIS A 157 -7.62 5.20 18.56
N GLU A 158 -7.34 4.07 19.23
CA GLU A 158 -6.55 2.99 18.65
C GLU A 158 -7.21 2.40 17.40
N ALA A 159 -8.53 2.20 17.42
CA ALA A 159 -9.29 1.77 16.25
C ALA A 159 -9.13 2.75 15.07
N LEU A 160 -9.21 4.05 15.32
CA LEU A 160 -8.99 5.06 14.27
C LEU A 160 -7.54 5.11 13.79
N PHE A 161 -6.55 4.98 14.67
CA PHE A 161 -5.16 4.87 14.27
C PHE A 161 -4.91 3.65 13.36
N TRP A 162 -5.60 2.54 13.63
CA TRP A 162 -5.55 1.36 12.78
C TRP A 162 -6.10 1.64 11.36
N PHE A 163 -7.25 2.31 11.25
CA PHE A 163 -7.78 2.76 9.95
C PHE A 163 -6.84 3.72 9.22
N ARG A 164 -6.21 4.64 9.96
CA ARG A 164 -5.22 5.56 9.38
C ARG A 164 -4.01 4.80 8.83
N ARG A 165 -3.51 3.80 9.56
CA ARG A 165 -2.40 2.94 9.11
C ARG A 165 -2.78 2.18 7.85
N LEU A 166 -3.97 1.59 7.80
CA LEU A 166 -4.53 0.93 6.61
C LEU A 166 -4.60 1.88 5.41
N HIS A 167 -5.20 3.06 5.60
CA HIS A 167 -5.38 4.03 4.53
C HIS A 167 -4.03 4.50 3.97
N ARG A 168 -3.05 4.79 4.84
CA ARG A 168 -1.70 5.18 4.43
C ARG A 168 -0.99 4.07 3.66
N ALA A 169 -1.07 2.83 4.14
CA ALA A 169 -0.49 1.66 3.48
C ALA A 169 -1.09 1.44 2.08
N PHE A 170 -2.41 1.56 1.96
CA PHE A 170 -3.10 1.47 0.68
C PHE A 170 -2.70 2.60 -0.28
N ARG A 171 -2.67 3.86 0.20
CA ARG A 171 -2.26 5.01 -0.63
C ARG A 171 -0.80 4.94 -1.08
N ALA A 172 0.07 4.33 -0.28
CA ALA A 172 1.47 4.09 -0.63
C ALA A 172 1.66 2.95 -1.65
N GLY A 173 0.58 2.24 -2.02
CA GLY A 173 0.65 1.09 -2.93
C GLY A 173 1.28 -0.16 -2.29
N LEU A 174 1.37 -0.21 -0.96
CA LEU A 174 1.86 -1.38 -0.22
C LEU A 174 0.77 -2.45 -0.09
N LEU A 175 -0.49 -2.03 0.04
CA LEU A 175 -1.65 -2.92 0.06
C LEU A 175 -2.47 -2.78 -1.21
N TYR A 176 -3.06 -3.88 -1.67
CA TYR A 176 -4.00 -3.91 -2.77
C TYR A 176 -5.44 -3.85 -2.27
N ARG A 177 -6.38 -3.58 -3.18
CA ARG A 177 -7.83 -3.61 -2.86
C ARG A 177 -8.31 -4.98 -2.38
N SER A 178 -7.70 -6.06 -2.87
CA SER A 178 -7.97 -7.42 -2.37
C SER A 178 -7.63 -7.57 -0.90
N ASP A 179 -6.52 -6.98 -0.46
CA ASP A 179 -6.05 -7.09 0.92
C ASP A 179 -7.00 -6.31 1.86
N LEU A 180 -7.50 -5.15 1.41
CA LEU A 180 -8.56 -4.45 2.14
C LEU A 180 -9.87 -5.25 2.19
N TYR A 181 -10.22 -5.93 1.10
CA TYR A 181 -11.38 -6.81 1.06
C TYR A 181 -11.24 -7.97 2.05
N ASP A 182 -10.07 -8.59 2.19
CA ASP A 182 -9.87 -9.68 3.15
C ASP A 182 -10.15 -9.24 4.59
N LEU A 183 -9.96 -7.94 4.88
CA LEU A 183 -10.26 -7.29 6.15
C LEU A 183 -11.69 -6.70 6.25
N TRP A 184 -12.61 -7.05 5.34
CA TRP A 184 -13.94 -6.42 5.30
C TRP A 184 -14.73 -6.57 6.61
N ARG A 185 -14.54 -7.69 7.34
CA ARG A 185 -15.24 -7.96 8.61
C ARG A 185 -14.78 -7.06 9.75
N GLN A 186 -13.58 -6.51 9.63
CA GLN A 186 -12.99 -5.56 10.56
C GLN A 186 -13.34 -4.12 10.15
N ILE A 187 -13.44 -3.87 8.84
CA ILE A 187 -13.65 -2.54 8.26
C ILE A 187 -15.13 -2.12 8.29
N LEU A 188 -16.02 -2.92 7.70
CA LEU A 188 -17.41 -2.53 7.45
C LEU A 188 -18.29 -2.33 8.70
N PRO A 189 -18.06 -2.99 9.85
CA PRO A 189 -18.88 -2.73 11.04
C PRO A 189 -18.87 -1.26 11.46
N PHE A 190 -17.78 -0.53 11.22
CA PHE A 190 -17.66 0.90 11.55
C PHE A 190 -18.51 1.83 10.68
N THR A 191 -19.16 1.32 9.64
CA THR A 191 -20.04 2.10 8.74
C THR A 191 -21.52 1.76 8.93
N THR A 192 -21.85 1.05 10.01
CA THR A 192 -23.21 0.56 10.27
C THR A 192 -23.65 0.81 11.69
N ASP A 193 -24.97 0.78 11.92
CA ASP A 193 -25.62 0.92 13.23
C ASP A 193 -25.23 2.22 13.97
N ARG A 194 -25.15 3.34 13.23
CA ARG A 194 -24.78 4.71 13.62
C ARG A 194 -23.34 4.89 14.13
N ARG A 195 -22.46 3.91 13.90
CA ARG A 195 -21.08 3.94 14.37
C ARG A 195 -20.26 5.01 13.66
N TYR A 196 -20.40 5.16 12.35
CA TYR A 196 -19.74 6.21 11.58
C TYR A 196 -20.25 7.59 11.98
N ASP A 197 -21.57 7.74 12.16
CA ASP A 197 -22.17 9.00 12.62
C ASP A 197 -21.61 9.42 13.99
N PHE A 198 -21.49 8.46 14.91
CA PHE A 198 -20.83 8.68 16.20
C PHE A 198 -19.36 9.11 16.03
N LEU A 199 -18.59 8.43 15.17
CA LEU A 199 -17.19 8.78 14.94
C LEU A 199 -17.05 10.19 14.36
N VAL A 200 -17.94 10.58 13.44
CA VAL A 200 -18.00 11.95 12.91
C VAL A 200 -18.29 12.95 14.02
N ALA A 201 -19.29 12.69 14.87
CA ALA A 201 -19.64 13.58 15.98
C ALA A 201 -18.50 13.69 17.02
N TYR A 202 -17.90 12.56 17.38
CA TYR A 202 -16.88 12.47 18.42
C TYR A 202 -15.53 13.05 17.98
N PHE A 203 -15.10 12.76 16.75
CA PHE A 203 -13.77 13.17 16.25
C PHE A 203 -13.82 14.38 15.31
N GLY A 204 -14.88 14.55 14.51
CA GLY A 204 -15.01 15.65 13.54
C GLY A 204 -15.24 17.02 14.18
N GLY A 205 -15.78 17.07 15.40
CA GLY A 205 -15.89 18.31 16.17
C GLY A 205 -14.55 18.80 16.78
N GLN A 206 -13.53 17.94 16.85
CA GLN A 206 -12.27 18.20 17.57
C GLN A 206 -11.09 18.43 16.61
N ALA A 207 -11.09 19.59 15.93
CA ALA A 207 -9.99 20.12 15.10
C ALA A 207 -9.52 19.23 13.91
N ARG A 208 -8.82 19.87 12.95
CA ARG A 208 -8.36 19.30 11.65
C ARG A 208 -7.76 17.88 11.65
N ARG A 209 -7.28 17.36 12.79
CA ARG A 209 -6.70 16.01 12.90
C ARG A 209 -7.76 14.91 13.03
N GLY A 210 -8.89 15.17 13.70
CA GLY A 210 -9.98 14.20 13.82
C GLY A 210 -10.66 13.93 12.47
N ASP A 211 -10.67 14.93 11.60
CA ASP A 211 -11.16 14.80 10.22
C ASP A 211 -10.35 13.77 9.42
N GLU A 212 -9.01 13.77 9.51
CA GLU A 212 -8.17 12.82 8.76
C GLU A 212 -8.47 11.36 9.12
N ASP A 213 -8.81 11.11 10.38
CA ASP A 213 -9.06 9.76 10.91
C ASP A 213 -10.40 9.21 10.46
N VAL A 214 -11.45 10.02 10.58
CA VAL A 214 -12.78 9.66 10.10
C VAL A 214 -12.79 9.53 8.57
N LEU A 215 -11.99 10.35 7.87
CA LEU A 215 -11.76 10.19 6.43
C LEU A 215 -11.04 8.89 6.09
N ALA A 216 -10.13 8.39 6.92
CA ALA A 216 -9.47 7.11 6.70
C ALA A 216 -10.45 5.94 6.78
N VAL A 217 -11.36 5.94 7.75
CA VAL A 217 -12.46 4.95 7.86
C VAL A 217 -13.27 4.94 6.57
N ARG A 218 -13.72 6.12 6.13
CA ARG A 218 -14.48 6.28 4.90
C ARG A 218 -13.73 5.78 3.67
N ALA A 219 -12.48 6.19 3.51
CA ALA A 219 -11.67 5.86 2.34
C ALA A 219 -11.48 4.34 2.22
N VAL A 220 -11.10 3.68 3.31
CA VAL A 220 -10.87 2.24 3.32
C VAL A 220 -12.18 1.47 3.07
N ALA A 221 -13.27 1.82 3.77
CA ALA A 221 -14.56 1.17 3.56
C ALA A 221 -15.10 1.37 2.14
N THR A 222 -14.91 2.55 1.55
CA THR A 222 -15.30 2.83 0.15
C THR A 222 -14.56 1.92 -0.82
N GLU A 223 -13.26 1.68 -0.61
CA GLU A 223 -12.48 0.78 -1.48
C GLU A 223 -12.92 -0.68 -1.34
N VAL A 224 -13.29 -1.12 -0.13
CA VAL A 224 -13.89 -2.45 0.10
C VAL A 224 -15.20 -2.59 -0.67
N ILE A 225 -16.11 -1.60 -0.56
CA ILE A 225 -17.41 -1.62 -1.27
C ILE A 225 -17.19 -1.65 -2.79
N ARG A 226 -16.29 -0.80 -3.31
CA ARG A 226 -15.92 -0.78 -4.74
C ARG A 226 -15.40 -2.13 -5.21
N TYR A 227 -14.52 -2.75 -4.41
CA TYR A 227 -14.00 -4.07 -4.74
C TYR A 227 -15.13 -5.11 -4.79
N CYS A 228 -16.01 -5.12 -3.79
CA CYS A 228 -17.15 -6.04 -3.74
C CYS A 228 -18.05 -5.90 -4.97
N GLN A 229 -18.41 -4.68 -5.34
CA GLN A 229 -19.22 -4.41 -6.55
C GLN A 229 -18.51 -4.86 -7.82
N SER A 230 -17.23 -4.52 -7.98
CA SER A 230 -16.46 -4.88 -9.18
C SER A 230 -16.26 -6.39 -9.37
N LYS A 231 -16.29 -7.15 -8.26
CA LYS A 231 -16.07 -8.59 -8.24
C LYS A 231 -17.35 -9.40 -7.97
N GLY A 232 -18.52 -8.75 -7.90
CA GLY A 232 -19.80 -9.40 -7.61
C GLY A 232 -19.86 -10.12 -6.26
N LYS A 233 -19.16 -9.60 -5.23
CA LYS A 233 -19.15 -10.19 -3.87
C LYS A 233 -20.37 -9.69 -3.10
N GLN A 234 -21.41 -10.53 -3.00
CA GLN A 234 -22.67 -10.15 -2.36
C GLN A 234 -22.61 -10.14 -0.82
N VAL A 235 -21.92 -11.10 -0.20
CA VAL A 235 -21.92 -11.26 1.27
C VAL A 235 -21.60 -9.97 2.05
N PRO A 236 -20.56 -9.18 1.71
CA PRO A 236 -20.31 -7.92 2.42
C PRO A 236 -21.33 -6.82 2.08
N LEU A 237 -21.94 -6.85 0.89
CA LEU A 237 -22.99 -5.90 0.51
C LEU A 237 -24.29 -6.21 1.25
N ASP A 238 -24.66 -7.48 1.37
CA ASP A 238 -25.81 -7.95 2.16
C ASP A 238 -25.65 -7.57 3.64
N TYR A 239 -24.42 -7.62 4.17
CA TYR A 239 -24.13 -7.17 5.54
C TYR A 239 -24.49 -5.69 5.79
N LEU A 240 -24.29 -4.84 4.78
CA LEU A 240 -24.55 -3.40 4.83
C LEU A 240 -26.04 -3.06 4.64
N SER A 241 -26.81 -3.92 3.97
CA SER A 241 -28.20 -3.66 3.61
C SER A 241 -29.05 -3.21 4.81
N GLY A 242 -29.68 -2.03 4.69
CA GLY A 242 -30.56 -1.44 5.71
C GLY A 242 -29.88 -1.01 7.01
N ARG A 243 -28.54 -0.99 7.06
CA ARG A 243 -27.76 -0.70 8.27
C ARG A 243 -26.71 0.38 8.11
N VAL A 244 -26.48 0.84 6.88
CA VAL A 244 -25.45 1.85 6.59
C VAL A 244 -25.83 3.20 7.18
N ASP A 245 -24.84 3.85 7.77
CA ASP A 245 -25.04 5.12 8.46
C ASP A 245 -25.26 6.28 7.48
N ASP A 246 -26.12 7.22 7.84
CA ASP A 246 -26.52 8.32 6.95
C ASP A 246 -25.32 9.22 6.61
N ALA A 247 -24.49 9.58 7.59
CA ALA A 247 -23.30 10.40 7.32
C ALA A 247 -22.30 9.64 6.44
N PHE A 248 -22.25 8.32 6.54
CA PHE A 248 -21.42 7.50 5.66
C PHE A 248 -21.94 7.55 4.22
N VAL A 249 -23.25 7.29 4.01
CA VAL A 249 -23.87 7.34 2.68
C VAL A 249 -23.69 8.72 2.04
N GLN A 250 -23.95 9.80 2.77
CA GLN A 250 -23.75 11.18 2.28
C GLN A 250 -22.30 11.47 1.91
N SER A 251 -21.35 10.80 2.55
CA SER A 251 -19.94 10.90 2.22
C SER A 251 -19.54 10.09 0.99
N LEU A 252 -20.36 9.17 0.48
CA LEU A 252 -19.97 8.34 -0.66
C LEU A 252 -19.97 9.14 -1.98
N PRO A 253 -19.13 8.78 -2.96
CA PRO A 253 -19.27 9.26 -4.34
C PRO A 253 -20.68 8.97 -4.88
N ARG A 254 -21.28 9.90 -5.63
CA ARG A 254 -22.67 9.79 -6.17
C ARG A 254 -23.00 8.43 -6.82
N LYS A 255 -22.05 7.84 -7.56
CA LYS A 255 -22.25 6.53 -8.21
C LYS A 255 -22.47 5.38 -7.21
N LEU A 256 -21.90 5.48 -6.01
CA LEU A 256 -22.03 4.49 -4.95
C LEU A 256 -23.25 4.77 -4.07
N MET A 257 -23.63 6.04 -3.88
CA MET A 257 -24.81 6.42 -3.10
C MET A 257 -26.09 5.77 -3.61
N ALA A 258 -26.28 5.73 -4.93
CA ALA A 258 -27.49 5.20 -5.58
C ALA A 258 -27.79 3.73 -5.22
N HIS A 259 -26.80 2.97 -4.73
CA HIS A 259 -26.97 1.58 -4.31
C HIS A 259 -27.55 1.43 -2.90
N PHE A 260 -27.46 2.48 -2.08
CA PHE A 260 -27.93 2.48 -0.69
C PHE A 260 -29.20 3.31 -0.50
N SER A 261 -29.72 3.94 -1.56
CA SER A 261 -30.91 4.80 -1.54
C SER A 261 -32.20 4.11 -2.04
N THR A 262 -32.19 2.77 -2.13
CA THR A 262 -33.32 1.91 -2.49
C THR A 262 -33.69 1.03 -1.32
#